data_AF-A0A7X9GA91-F1
#
_entry.id   AF-A0A7X9GA91-F1
#
_cell.length_a   1.000
_cell.length_b   1.000
_cell.length_c   1.000
_cell.angle_alpha   90.00
_cell.angle_beta   90.00
_cell.angle_gamma   90.00
#
_symmetry.space_group_name_H-M   'P 1'
#
loop_
_entity.id
_entity.type
_entity.pdbx_description
1 polymer ?
#
loop_
_entity_poly.entity_id
_entity_poly.type
_entity_poly.pdbx_seq_one_letter_code
_entity_poly.pdbx_strand_id
1 'polypeptide(L)'
;MKKYLSLLIALLIVLQPISAFTDSFKDVKQNDWYYENISILVEDGTLNGYPDKTFKPQSTITRAEFIKATMSIIGYDNVKSLGSHWADGYIKKGTNLGILCKEVTSNPDQPITRYDMSRIVSNLLTYQDYSPSVDLSFYENSLGDIAAISKNLDPVLKKSVLNSYASGILTGY
;
A
#
# COMPACT_ATOMS: atom_id res chain seq x y z
N MET A 1 18.22 38.10 32.94
CA MET A 1 17.74 36.72 33.23
C MET A 1 16.92 36.12 32.08
N LYS A 2 15.86 36.77 31.57
CA LYS A 2 14.99 36.22 30.50
C LYS A 2 15.69 35.91 29.16
N LYS A 3 16.72 36.69 28.76
CA LYS A 3 17.46 36.47 27.50
C LYS A 3 18.30 35.18 27.49
N TYR A 4 18.89 34.83 28.62
CA TYR A 4 19.64 33.58 28.79
C TYR A 4 18.70 32.37 28.91
N LEU A 5 17.50 32.58 29.47
CA LEU A 5 16.46 31.54 29.57
C LEU A 5 15.94 31.12 28.18
N SER A 6 15.73 32.06 27.25
CA SER A 6 15.37 31.72 25.85
C SER A 6 16.49 30.98 25.12
N LEU A 7 17.76 31.31 25.38
CA LEU A 7 18.89 30.63 24.76
C LEU A 7 19.05 29.20 25.27
N LEU A 8 18.77 28.97 26.56
CA LEU A 8 18.81 27.65 27.19
C LEU A 8 17.65 26.75 26.70
N ILE A 9 16.46 27.33 26.50
CA ILE A 9 15.31 26.62 25.92
C ILE A 9 15.57 26.28 24.45
N ALA A 10 16.12 27.20 23.66
CA ALA A 10 16.51 26.93 22.27
C ALA A 10 17.59 25.83 22.19
N LEU A 11 18.56 25.82 23.10
CA LEU A 11 19.60 24.78 23.17
C LEU A 11 19.02 23.41 23.58
N LEU A 12 18.02 23.38 24.47
CA LEU A 12 17.30 22.16 24.87
C LEU A 12 16.45 21.55 23.73
N ILE A 13 15.97 22.37 22.80
CA ILE A 13 15.23 21.90 21.61
C ILE A 13 16.18 21.26 20.58
N VAL A 14 17.43 21.74 20.47
CA VAL A 14 18.45 21.19 19.55
C VAL A 14 19.10 19.91 20.10
N LEU A 15 19.06 19.70 21.42
CA LEU A 15 19.58 18.50 22.10
C LEU A 15 18.56 17.36 22.22
N GLN A 16 17.39 17.47 21.60
CA GLN A 16 16.50 16.31 21.49
C GLN A 16 17.22 15.26 20.63
N PRO A 17 17.42 14.02 21.12
CA PRO A 17 17.86 12.96 20.22
C PRO A 17 16.84 12.89 19.09
N ILE A 18 17.29 13.04 17.86
CA ILE A 18 16.50 12.59 16.71
C ILE A 18 16.41 11.08 16.93
N SER A 19 15.28 10.62 17.48
CA SER A 19 14.96 9.20 17.44
C SER A 19 14.82 8.86 15.98
N ALA A 20 15.93 8.45 15.34
CA ALA A 20 15.86 7.60 14.18
C ALA A 20 15.01 6.42 14.63
N PHE A 21 13.89 6.18 13.95
CA PHE A 21 13.01 5.07 14.25
C PHE A 21 13.74 3.77 13.89
N THR A 22 14.62 3.30 14.78
CA THR A 22 15.36 2.04 14.61
C THR A 22 14.69 0.95 15.43
N ASP A 23 13.37 0.79 15.32
CA ASP A 23 12.81 -0.53 15.60
C ASP A 23 13.07 -1.39 14.37
N SER A 24 14.33 -1.84 14.25
CA SER A 24 14.68 -2.88 13.29
C SER A 24 13.88 -4.13 13.64
N PHE A 25 12.98 -4.55 12.76
CA PHE A 25 12.27 -5.80 12.94
C PHE A 25 13.26 -6.97 12.95
N LYS A 26 13.03 -7.93 13.85
CA LYS A 26 13.90 -9.11 14.00
C LYS A 26 13.98 -9.97 12.73
N ASP A 27 12.98 -9.85 11.87
CA ASP A 27 12.77 -10.62 10.65
C ASP A 27 12.96 -9.79 9.37
N VAL A 28 13.58 -8.61 9.47
CA VAL A 28 13.94 -7.76 8.31
C VAL A 28 15.42 -7.37 8.42
N LYS A 29 16.22 -7.84 7.48
CA LYS A 29 17.67 -7.57 7.40
C LYS A 29 17.96 -6.55 6.31
N GLN A 30 19.04 -5.77 6.47
CA GLN A 30 19.42 -4.72 5.52
C GLN A 30 19.67 -5.22 4.09
N ASN A 31 20.05 -6.50 3.94
CA ASN A 31 20.27 -7.13 2.64
C ASN A 31 19.03 -7.84 2.06
N ASP A 32 17.89 -7.79 2.74
CA ASP A 32 16.64 -8.31 2.20
C ASP A 32 16.11 -7.37 1.11
N TRP A 33 15.62 -7.92 0.00
CA TRP A 33 15.12 -7.13 -1.14
C TRP A 33 13.95 -6.19 -0.80
N TYR A 34 13.21 -6.49 0.27
CA TYR A 34 12.09 -5.68 0.76
C TYR A 34 12.48 -4.66 1.84
N TYR A 35 13.75 -4.65 2.28
CA TYR A 35 14.20 -3.80 3.40
C TYR A 35 13.86 -2.34 3.16
N GLU A 36 14.29 -1.78 2.02
CA GLU A 36 14.09 -0.38 1.69
C GLU A 36 12.61 -0.01 1.62
N ASN A 37 11.79 -0.85 0.99
CA ASN A 37 10.33 -0.63 0.89
C ASN A 37 9.66 -0.61 2.27
N ILE A 38 10.03 -1.53 3.16
CA ILE A 38 9.49 -1.58 4.52
C ILE A 38 9.96 -0.37 5.33
N SER A 39 11.25 -0.01 5.24
CA SER A 39 11.81 1.14 5.92
C SER A 39 11.05 2.42 5.58
N ILE A 40 10.81 2.68 4.29
CA ILE A 40 10.06 3.86 3.85
C ILE A 40 8.65 3.88 4.46
N LEU A 41 7.91 2.78 4.33
CA LEU A 41 6.51 2.69 4.78
C LEU A 41 6.34 2.67 6.30
N VAL A 42 7.41 2.42 7.04
CA VAL A 42 7.40 2.45 8.50
C VAL A 42 7.86 3.81 9.02
N GLU A 43 8.88 4.40 8.38
CA GLU A 43 9.32 5.77 8.68
C GLU A 43 8.23 6.81 8.39
N ASP A 44 7.43 6.60 7.35
CA ASP A 44 6.29 7.47 7.01
C ASP A 44 5.03 7.21 7.87
N GLY A 45 5.03 6.16 8.69
CA GLY A 45 3.93 5.79 9.58
C GLY A 45 2.77 5.06 8.90
N THR A 46 2.85 4.75 7.61
CA THR A 46 1.81 4.05 6.84
C THR A 46 1.59 2.63 7.37
N LEU A 47 2.69 1.93 7.65
CA LEU A 47 2.70 0.57 8.17
C LEU A 47 3.40 0.51 9.52
N ASN A 48 3.01 -0.47 10.31
CA ASN A 48 3.59 -0.76 11.61
C ASN A 48 3.82 -2.26 11.71
N GLY A 49 4.87 -2.66 12.41
CA GLY A 49 5.05 -4.07 12.76
C GLY A 49 4.23 -4.48 13.99
N TYR A 50 4.57 -5.65 14.51
CA TYR A 50 3.88 -6.28 15.62
C TYR A 50 4.60 -5.98 16.96
N PRO A 51 3.88 -6.08 18.10
CA PRO A 51 4.47 -5.85 19.43
C PRO A 51 5.67 -6.74 19.79
N ASP A 52 5.83 -7.87 19.11
CA ASP A 52 6.94 -8.82 19.28
C ASP A 52 8.23 -8.40 18.54
N LYS A 53 8.22 -7.22 17.90
CA LYS A 53 9.27 -6.66 17.05
C LYS A 53 9.48 -7.41 15.74
N THR A 54 8.40 -7.91 15.13
CA THR A 54 8.42 -8.50 13.78
C THR A 54 7.62 -7.65 12.79
N PHE A 55 7.92 -7.77 11.49
CA PHE A 55 7.09 -7.23 10.41
C PHE A 55 6.31 -8.31 9.67
N LYS A 56 6.82 -9.55 9.66
CA LYS A 56 6.29 -10.72 8.96
C LYS A 56 6.20 -10.55 7.43
N PRO A 57 7.30 -10.16 6.75
CA PRO A 57 7.29 -9.86 5.30
C PRO A 57 6.92 -11.07 4.43
N GLN A 58 7.04 -12.28 4.95
CA GLN A 58 6.71 -13.54 4.25
C GLN A 58 5.29 -14.05 4.57
N SER A 59 4.55 -13.39 5.45
CA SER A 59 3.18 -13.80 5.76
C SER A 59 2.21 -13.38 4.67
N THR A 60 1.28 -14.29 4.35
CA THR A 60 0.14 -13.96 3.50
C THR A 60 -0.77 -12.96 4.21
N ILE A 61 -1.02 -11.83 3.57
CA ILE A 61 -1.94 -10.81 4.08
C ILE A 61 -3.37 -11.03 3.56
N THR A 62 -4.33 -10.54 4.34
CA THR A 62 -5.75 -10.51 3.99
C THR A 62 -6.09 -9.36 3.03
N ARG A 63 -7.27 -9.43 2.41
CA ARG A 63 -7.83 -8.32 1.62
C ARG A 63 -7.97 -7.06 2.47
N ALA A 64 -8.44 -7.18 3.70
CA ALA A 64 -8.61 -6.06 4.61
C ALA A 64 -7.31 -5.36 4.97
N GLU A 65 -6.25 -6.12 5.25
CA GLU A 65 -4.92 -5.56 5.55
C GLU A 65 -4.37 -4.79 4.35
N PHE A 66 -4.45 -5.36 3.15
CA PHE A 66 -4.02 -4.67 1.93
C PHE A 66 -4.85 -3.41 1.64
N ILE A 67 -6.17 -3.47 1.84
CA ILE A 67 -7.05 -2.31 1.70
C ILE A 67 -6.66 -1.22 2.69
N LYS A 68 -6.47 -1.55 3.96
CA LYS A 68 -6.04 -0.58 4.98
C LYS A 68 -4.71 0.07 4.60
N ALA A 69 -3.72 -0.73 4.19
CA ALA A 69 -2.42 -0.23 3.75
C ALA A 69 -2.56 0.75 2.57
N THR A 70 -3.29 0.34 1.53
CA THR A 70 -3.55 1.17 0.33
C THR A 70 -4.21 2.50 0.69
N MET A 71 -5.22 2.46 1.56
CA MET A 71 -5.94 3.66 1.98
C MET A 71 -5.07 4.58 2.85
N SER A 72 -4.16 4.01 3.65
CA SER A 72 -3.23 4.77 4.49
C SER A 72 -2.22 5.56 3.64
N ILE A 73 -1.73 4.98 2.53
CA ILE A 73 -0.82 5.64 1.57
C ILE A 73 -1.40 6.97 1.06
N ILE A 74 -2.72 7.06 0.91
CA ILE A 74 -3.40 8.28 0.42
C ILE A 74 -4.04 9.10 1.55
N GLY A 75 -3.57 8.95 2.79
CA GLY A 75 -3.95 9.78 3.93
C GLY A 75 -5.25 9.39 4.63
N TYR A 76 -5.73 8.16 4.43
CA TYR A 76 -6.88 7.60 5.15
C TYR A 76 -6.42 6.52 6.14
N ASP A 77 -5.49 6.85 7.03
CA ASP A 77 -4.86 5.96 8.03
C ASP A 77 -5.70 5.77 9.31
N ASN A 78 -6.66 6.68 9.57
CA ASN A 78 -7.48 6.73 10.78
C ASN A 78 -8.99 6.61 10.51
N VAL A 79 -9.40 5.79 9.55
CA VAL A 79 -10.82 5.62 9.23
C VAL A 79 -11.51 4.76 10.29
N LYS A 80 -12.60 5.29 10.87
CA LYS A 80 -13.39 4.57 11.89
C LYS A 80 -14.10 3.36 11.28
N SER A 81 -14.06 2.23 11.99
CA SER A 81 -14.88 1.06 11.65
C SER A 81 -16.37 1.37 11.75
N LEU A 82 -17.18 0.66 10.95
CA LEU A 82 -18.63 0.78 10.91
C LEU A 82 -19.35 -0.34 11.67
N GLY A 83 -18.60 -1.25 12.33
CA GLY A 83 -19.12 -2.18 13.32
C GLY A 83 -19.18 -3.65 12.91
N SER A 84 -19.30 -4.01 11.62
CA SER A 84 -19.33 -5.44 11.24
C SER A 84 -17.92 -6.03 11.15
N HIS A 85 -16.98 -5.24 10.64
CA HIS A 85 -15.58 -5.61 10.46
C HIS A 85 -14.71 -4.37 10.67
N TRP A 86 -13.50 -4.55 11.22
CA TRP A 86 -12.60 -3.42 11.55
C TRP A 86 -12.23 -2.59 10.29
N ALA A 87 -12.18 -3.23 9.13
CA ALA A 87 -11.87 -2.58 7.85
C ALA A 87 -13.06 -1.92 7.15
N ASP A 88 -14.30 -2.02 7.65
CA ASP A 88 -15.50 -1.56 6.93
C ASP A 88 -15.47 -0.07 6.57
N GLY A 89 -14.89 0.75 7.43
CA GLY A 89 -14.72 2.17 7.17
C GLY A 89 -13.84 2.41 5.94
N TYR A 90 -12.71 1.73 5.87
CA TYR A 90 -11.77 1.76 4.74
C TYR A 90 -12.42 1.22 3.47
N ILE A 91 -13.15 0.10 3.58
CA ILE A 91 -13.88 -0.51 2.45
C ILE A 91 -14.91 0.47 1.88
N LYS A 92 -15.74 1.07 2.73
CA LYS A 92 -16.75 2.05 2.31
C LYS A 92 -16.08 3.27 1.66
N LYS A 93 -15.03 3.79 2.28
CA LYS A 93 -14.32 4.97 1.77
C LYS A 93 -13.66 4.69 0.43
N GLY A 94 -12.91 3.59 0.31
CA GLY A 94 -12.26 3.18 -0.94
C GLY A 94 -13.24 2.86 -2.06
N THR A 95 -14.41 2.30 -1.74
CA THR A 95 -15.50 2.09 -2.71
C THR A 95 -16.04 3.43 -3.23
N ASN A 96 -16.28 4.40 -2.34
CA ASN A 96 -16.77 5.73 -2.74
C ASN A 96 -15.77 6.52 -3.60
N LEU A 97 -14.47 6.25 -3.46
CA LEU A 97 -13.42 6.86 -4.27
C LEU A 97 -13.22 6.14 -5.62
N GLY A 98 -13.90 5.01 -5.87
CA GLY A 98 -13.70 4.19 -7.06
C GLY A 98 -12.42 3.34 -7.04
N ILE A 99 -11.70 3.31 -5.91
CA ILE A 99 -10.47 2.51 -5.75
C ILE A 99 -10.83 1.02 -5.61
N LEU A 100 -11.87 0.74 -4.82
CA LEU A 100 -12.33 -0.62 -4.53
C LEU A 100 -13.61 -0.97 -5.29
N CYS A 101 -13.78 -2.23 -5.64
CA CYS A 101 -15.04 -2.74 -6.20
C CYS A 101 -15.50 -4.03 -5.49
N LYS A 102 -16.76 -4.39 -5.74
CA LYS A 102 -17.53 -5.36 -4.94
C LYS A 102 -16.85 -6.72 -4.77
N GLU A 103 -16.16 -7.20 -5.80
CA GLU A 103 -15.53 -8.52 -5.84
C GLU A 103 -14.31 -8.62 -4.91
N VAL A 104 -13.63 -7.50 -4.65
CA VAL A 104 -12.54 -7.41 -3.66
C VAL A 104 -13.12 -7.34 -2.25
N THR A 105 -14.25 -6.68 -2.08
CA THR A 105 -14.80 -6.35 -0.75
C THR A 105 -15.62 -7.49 -0.14
N SER A 106 -15.94 -8.56 -0.88
CA SER A 106 -16.90 -9.59 -0.47
C SER A 106 -16.40 -10.61 0.57
N ASN A 107 -15.14 -10.54 1.01
CA ASN A 107 -14.61 -11.36 2.11
C ASN A 107 -13.31 -10.73 2.64
N PRO A 108 -13.36 -9.81 3.62
CA PRO A 108 -12.20 -9.03 4.05
C PRO A 108 -11.05 -9.88 4.62
N ASP A 109 -11.35 -11.02 5.24
CA ASP A 109 -10.35 -11.87 5.91
C ASP A 109 -9.71 -12.91 4.98
N GLN A 110 -10.17 -13.02 3.73
CA GLN A 110 -9.57 -13.92 2.76
C GLN A 110 -8.16 -13.42 2.35
N PRO A 111 -7.19 -14.33 2.13
CA PRO A 111 -5.95 -14.01 1.44
C PRO A 111 -6.17 -13.22 0.16
N ILE A 112 -5.46 -12.10 0.01
CA ILE A 112 -5.56 -11.31 -1.22
C ILE A 112 -4.75 -11.95 -2.35
N THR A 113 -5.29 -11.90 -3.56
CA THR A 113 -4.61 -12.40 -4.76
C THR A 113 -3.81 -11.29 -5.42
N ARG A 114 -2.73 -11.62 -6.16
CA ARG A 114 -2.01 -10.66 -7.02
C ARG A 114 -2.95 -9.93 -7.97
N TYR A 115 -3.99 -10.65 -8.41
CA TYR A 115 -5.08 -10.14 -9.23
C TYR A 115 -5.86 -8.99 -8.54
N ASP A 116 -6.31 -9.21 -7.30
CA ASP A 116 -7.00 -8.19 -6.52
C ASP A 116 -6.09 -7.01 -6.18
N MET A 117 -4.81 -7.27 -5.85
CA MET A 117 -3.81 -6.23 -5.63
C MET A 117 -3.65 -5.33 -6.87
N SER A 118 -3.47 -5.93 -8.05
CA SER A 118 -3.32 -5.18 -9.33
C SER A 118 -4.49 -4.25 -9.59
N ARG A 119 -5.70 -4.76 -9.37
CA ARG A 119 -6.92 -3.98 -9.60
C ARG A 119 -7.00 -2.78 -8.67
N ILE A 120 -6.74 -2.99 -7.38
CA ILE A 120 -6.74 -1.92 -6.37
C ILE A 120 -5.69 -0.87 -6.70
N VAL A 121 -4.45 -1.26 -7.00
CA VAL A 121 -3.35 -0.32 -7.27
C VAL A 121 -3.57 0.44 -8.57
N SER A 122 -4.03 -0.21 -9.64
CA SER A 122 -4.36 0.49 -10.90
C SER A 122 -5.46 1.53 -10.71
N ASN A 123 -6.51 1.19 -9.95
CA ASN A 123 -7.57 2.14 -9.65
C ASN A 123 -7.06 3.29 -8.77
N LEU A 124 -6.17 3.00 -7.81
CA LEU A 124 -5.50 4.02 -6.99
C LEU A 124 -4.70 5.00 -7.85
N LEU A 125 -3.89 4.50 -8.79
CA LEU A 125 -3.13 5.33 -9.70
C LEU A 125 -4.04 6.20 -10.57
N THR A 126 -5.11 5.61 -11.11
CA THR A 126 -6.10 6.34 -11.89
C THR A 126 -6.77 7.44 -11.05
N TYR A 127 -7.08 7.15 -9.80
CA TYR A 127 -7.59 8.13 -8.84
C TYR A 127 -6.59 9.26 -8.53
N GLN A 128 -5.28 8.99 -8.61
CA GLN A 128 -4.21 10.00 -8.48
C GLN A 128 -3.85 10.68 -9.80
N ASP A 129 -4.72 10.59 -10.82
CA ASP A 129 -4.49 11.11 -12.17
C ASP A 129 -3.21 10.56 -12.84
N TYR A 130 -2.71 9.41 -12.36
CA TYR A 130 -1.60 8.72 -12.98
C TYR A 130 -2.12 7.68 -13.98
N SER A 131 -1.80 7.89 -15.25
CA SER A 131 -1.99 6.91 -16.31
C SER A 131 -0.69 6.78 -17.10
N PRO A 132 -0.15 5.58 -17.26
CA PRO A 132 1.08 5.39 -18.02
C PRO A 132 0.84 5.84 -19.47
N SER A 133 1.71 6.71 -20.00
CA SER A 133 1.62 7.25 -21.37
C SER A 133 2.16 6.30 -22.45
N VAL A 134 2.25 5.01 -22.12
CA VAL A 134 2.84 3.97 -22.97
C VAL A 134 1.77 3.20 -23.73
N ASP A 135 2.15 2.74 -24.92
CA ASP A 135 1.34 1.83 -25.72
C ASP A 135 1.22 0.47 -25.00
N LEU A 136 -0.01 0.15 -24.59
CA LEU A 136 -0.31 -1.10 -23.89
C LEU A 136 -0.27 -2.32 -24.81
N SER A 137 -0.21 -2.13 -26.13
CA SER A 137 -0.18 -3.22 -27.11
C SER A 137 1.04 -4.13 -26.92
N PHE A 138 2.19 -3.57 -26.52
CA PHE A 138 3.38 -4.34 -26.21
C PHE A 138 3.11 -5.35 -25.08
N TYR A 139 2.53 -4.88 -23.97
CA TYR A 139 2.22 -5.72 -22.81
C TYR A 139 1.12 -6.74 -23.13
N GLU A 140 0.11 -6.34 -23.90
CA GLU A 140 -0.94 -7.25 -24.33
C GLU A 140 -0.39 -8.42 -25.18
N ASN A 141 0.60 -8.16 -26.02
CA ASN A 141 1.22 -9.21 -26.83
C ASN A 141 2.27 -10.03 -26.07
N SER A 142 2.81 -9.51 -24.96
CA SER A 142 3.89 -10.15 -24.20
C SER A 142 3.39 -11.04 -23.07
N LEU A 143 2.18 -10.80 -22.56
CA LEU A 143 1.62 -11.54 -21.43
C LEU A 143 0.77 -12.72 -21.94
N GLY A 144 1.33 -13.94 -21.91
CA GLY A 144 0.69 -15.13 -22.50
C GLY A 144 -0.68 -15.51 -21.88
N ASP A 145 -0.91 -15.15 -20.61
CA ASP A 145 -2.15 -15.41 -19.88
C ASP A 145 -3.16 -14.26 -19.92
N ILE A 146 -2.81 -13.09 -20.48
CA ILE A 146 -3.71 -11.93 -20.57
C ILE A 146 -4.95 -12.25 -21.42
N ALA A 147 -4.82 -13.14 -22.40
CA ALA A 147 -5.92 -13.59 -23.23
C ALA A 147 -6.96 -14.39 -22.42
N ALA A 148 -6.54 -15.12 -21.39
CA ALA A 148 -7.43 -15.83 -20.48
C ALA A 148 -8.21 -14.86 -19.57
N ILE A 149 -7.58 -13.76 -19.16
CA ILE A 149 -8.22 -12.65 -18.43
C ILE A 149 -9.29 -11.98 -19.30
N SER A 150 -8.99 -11.77 -20.59
CA SER A 150 -9.91 -11.10 -21.53
C SER A 150 -11.14 -11.92 -21.93
N LYS A 151 -11.10 -13.26 -21.83
CA LYS A 151 -12.21 -14.12 -22.28
C LYS A 151 -13.37 -14.15 -21.31
N ASN A 152 -13.13 -13.85 -20.02
CA ASN A 152 -14.12 -14.03 -18.95
C ASN A 152 -14.29 -12.81 -18.03
N LEU A 153 -13.54 -11.71 -18.20
CA LEU A 153 -13.65 -10.53 -17.34
C LEU A 153 -13.56 -9.17 -18.05
N ASP A 154 -14.22 -8.21 -17.40
CA ASP A 154 -14.33 -6.76 -17.60
C ASP A 154 -13.16 -6.07 -18.37
N PRO A 155 -13.43 -5.31 -19.46
CA PRO A 155 -12.43 -4.49 -20.15
C PRO A 155 -11.62 -3.55 -19.24
N VAL A 156 -12.22 -3.05 -18.15
CA VAL A 156 -11.55 -2.21 -17.15
C VAL A 156 -10.42 -2.99 -16.47
N LEU A 157 -10.64 -4.27 -16.21
CA LEU A 157 -9.67 -5.11 -15.54
C LEU A 157 -8.45 -5.41 -16.42
N LYS A 158 -8.66 -5.77 -17.68
CA LYS A 158 -7.56 -5.99 -18.64
C LYS A 158 -6.67 -4.75 -18.68
N LYS A 159 -7.29 -3.57 -18.80
CA LYS A 159 -6.59 -2.28 -18.76
C LYS A 159 -5.81 -2.09 -17.45
N SER A 160 -6.39 -2.45 -16.31
CA SER A 160 -5.71 -2.32 -15.01
C SER A 160 -4.48 -3.21 -14.86
N VAL A 161 -4.53 -4.45 -15.35
CA VAL A 161 -3.35 -5.34 -15.36
C VAL A 161 -2.27 -4.76 -16.27
N LEU A 162 -2.63 -4.38 -17.51
CA LEU A 162 -1.70 -3.79 -18.46
C LEU A 162 -1.05 -2.52 -17.92
N ASN A 163 -1.83 -1.62 -17.33
CA ASN A 163 -1.32 -0.41 -16.67
C ASN A 163 -0.35 -0.74 -15.53
N SER A 164 -0.63 -1.79 -14.76
CA SER A 164 0.24 -2.20 -13.64
C SER A 164 1.60 -2.70 -14.14
N TYR A 165 1.65 -3.48 -15.23
CA TYR A 165 2.89 -3.90 -15.87
C TYR A 165 3.62 -2.73 -16.55
N ALA A 166 2.88 -1.87 -17.24
CA ALA A 166 3.38 -0.66 -17.89
C ALA A 166 4.03 0.31 -16.89
N SER A 167 3.53 0.34 -15.67
CA SER A 167 4.05 1.20 -14.59
C SER A 167 5.15 0.53 -13.77
N GLY A 168 5.54 -0.71 -14.09
CA GLY A 168 6.54 -1.47 -13.34
C GLY A 168 6.09 -1.95 -11.95
N ILE A 169 4.80 -1.79 -11.62
CA ILE A 169 4.22 -2.20 -10.33
C ILE A 169 4.10 -3.71 -10.26
N LEU A 170 3.64 -4.31 -11.37
CA LEU A 170 3.70 -5.75 -11.53
C LEU A 170 4.90 -6.10 -12.41
N THR A 171 5.62 -7.10 -11.93
CA THR A 171 6.62 -7.82 -12.71
C THR A 171 6.23 -9.30 -12.78
N GLY A 172 6.62 -9.95 -13.86
CA GLY A 172 6.29 -11.34 -14.17
C GLY A 172 7.37 -11.97 -15.04
N TYR A 173 7.40 -13.30 -15.02
CA TYR A 173 8.20 -14.13 -15.91
C TYR A 173 7.30 -14.76 -16.97
#